data_AF-A0A973GBK7-F1
#
_entry.id   AF-A0A973GBK7-F1
#
_cell.length_a   1.000
_cell.length_b   1.000
_cell.length_c   1.000
_cell.angle_alpha   90.00
_cell.angle_beta   90.00
_cell.angle_gamma   90.00
#
_symmetry.space_group_name_H-M   'P 1'
#
loop_
_entity.id
_entity.type
_entity.pdbx_description
1 polymer ?
#
loop_
_entity_poly.entity_id
_entity_poly.type
_entity_poly.pdbx_seq_one_letter_code
_entity_poly.pdbx_strand_id
1 'polypeptide(L)'
;MTHDTTAAPGSLPDARTVVGTVDLAVQGMTCASCVARVEKKINRVEGATATVNLATETAHVELTGDVDAAALLGAVEKAGYTATVTRDSRATRAPRRSHDEHDMDEMALSGHSMGEGHHMDEAEDTSAPVADRGADLLRRLRVAIVLTVPVLALSMIPALQFTGWQWVVTVLGLPVVTWSAWPFHRAAARAARHGASTMDTLVSLGVIAATGWSLWAVTLGGAGEAGMRMTPTLVPRSGMGGAPELYVEVAAVVTTFLLAGRYAEHRSRRRAGDALRALLQLGATDVALLRTDGGARTEVRVPIDSLAVGDLFAVRPGEKVATDGVVLEGTSAVDTALLTGEPVPVDVGPGDRVTGATVNTSGYLVVQATRVGEETM
;
A
#
# COMPACT_ATOMS: atom_id res chain seq x y z
N MET A 1 54.13 41.67 16.20
CA MET A 1 54.26 40.23 16.50
C MET A 1 53.09 39.87 17.40
N THR A 2 51.95 39.47 16.81
CA THR A 2 51.51 38.06 16.62
C THR A 2 51.07 37.45 17.96
N HIS A 3 49.85 37.00 18.24
CA HIS A 3 48.74 36.49 17.43
C HIS A 3 47.43 36.75 18.18
N ASP A 4 46.38 37.20 17.48
CA ASP A 4 44.99 37.08 17.93
C ASP A 4 44.31 36.10 16.96
N THR A 5 43.93 34.93 17.47
CA THR A 5 43.29 33.86 16.68
C THR A 5 41.81 33.84 17.05
N THR A 6 41.01 34.59 16.31
CA THR A 6 39.55 34.50 16.35
C THR A 6 39.11 33.26 15.58
N ALA A 7 38.59 32.27 16.30
CA ALA A 7 37.99 31.07 15.74
C ALA A 7 36.71 31.42 14.96
N ALA A 8 36.64 30.95 13.71
CA ALA A 8 35.43 31.00 12.90
C ALA A 8 34.35 30.05 13.47
N PRO A 9 33.05 30.39 13.43
CA PRO A 9 31.99 29.46 13.80
C PRO A 9 31.94 28.33 12.76
N GLY A 10 32.02 27.09 13.26
CA GLY A 10 32.06 25.86 12.49
C GLY A 10 30.86 25.71 11.56
N SER A 11 31.17 25.39 10.31
CA SER A 11 30.24 24.86 9.32
C SER A 11 29.55 23.61 9.87
N LEU A 12 28.22 23.61 9.83
CA LEU A 12 27.39 22.42 10.06
C LEU A 12 27.84 21.27 9.13
N PRO A 13 27.76 20.00 9.57
CA PRO A 13 28.22 18.86 8.79
C PRO A 13 27.33 18.63 7.56
N ASP A 14 27.97 18.70 6.40
CA ASP A 14 27.66 18.08 5.09
C ASP A 14 26.20 17.66 4.87
N ALA A 15 25.42 18.57 4.29
CA ALA A 15 24.18 18.22 3.60
C ALA A 15 24.55 17.35 2.40
N ARG A 16 24.50 16.02 2.58
CA ARG A 16 24.67 15.05 1.49
C ARG A 16 23.77 15.48 0.34
N THR A 17 24.38 15.92 -0.75
CA THR A 17 23.65 16.52 -1.86
C THR A 17 22.83 15.41 -2.52
N VAL A 18 21.50 15.54 -2.50
CA VAL A 18 20.60 14.58 -3.14
C VAL A 18 20.81 14.68 -4.65
N VAL A 19 21.31 13.60 -5.26
CA VAL A 19 21.66 13.49 -6.69
C VAL A 19 20.46 13.02 -7.51
N GLY A 20 19.47 12.37 -6.87
CA GLY A 20 18.23 11.94 -7.50
C GLY A 20 17.25 11.31 -6.51
N THR A 21 16.06 11.02 -7.00
CA THR A 21 14.97 10.38 -6.27
C THR A 21 14.37 9.25 -7.08
N VAL A 22 14.04 8.15 -6.40
CA VAL A 22 13.43 6.95 -7.00
C VAL A 22 12.21 6.57 -6.19
N ASP A 23 11.06 6.46 -6.85
CA ASP A 23 9.84 5.94 -6.27
C ASP A 23 9.66 4.46 -6.65
N LEU A 24 9.52 3.63 -5.63
CA LEU A 24 9.26 2.19 -5.77
C LEU A 24 7.83 1.89 -5.32
N ALA A 25 7.08 1.13 -6.11
CA ALA A 25 5.87 0.46 -5.64
C ALA A 25 6.30 -0.85 -4.96
N VAL A 26 5.99 -1.03 -3.67
CA VAL A 26 6.42 -2.18 -2.86
C VAL A 26 5.22 -3.04 -2.49
N GLN A 27 5.16 -4.24 -3.04
CA GLN A 27 4.06 -5.18 -2.89
C GLN A 27 4.20 -6.08 -1.65
N GLY A 28 3.07 -6.37 -1.02
CA GLY A 28 2.97 -7.34 0.08
C GLY A 28 3.25 -6.79 1.48
N MET A 29 3.47 -5.48 1.63
CA MET A 29 3.55 -4.85 2.95
C MET A 29 2.16 -4.77 3.58
N THR A 30 1.98 -5.39 4.74
CA THR A 30 0.66 -5.45 5.42
C THR A 30 0.66 -4.81 6.81
N CYS A 31 1.79 -4.27 7.26
CA CYS A 31 1.97 -3.92 8.66
C CYS A 31 3.02 -2.83 8.88
N ALA A 32 2.94 -2.07 9.97
CA ALA A 32 3.94 -1.05 10.31
C ALA A 32 5.35 -1.65 10.54
N SER A 33 5.41 -2.90 11.02
CA SER A 33 6.68 -3.63 11.13
C SER A 33 7.24 -4.09 9.77
N CYS A 34 6.39 -4.20 8.75
CA CYS A 34 6.76 -4.48 7.37
C CYS A 34 7.46 -3.24 6.76
N VAL A 35 6.89 -2.05 7.00
CA VAL A 35 7.44 -0.74 6.61
C VAL A 35 8.84 -0.56 7.19
N ALA A 36 8.97 -0.65 8.52
CA ALA A 36 10.24 -0.46 9.22
C ALA A 36 11.31 -1.46 8.75
N ARG A 37 10.90 -2.66 8.33
CA ARG A 37 11.81 -3.68 7.79
C ARG A 37 12.32 -3.31 6.40
N VAL A 38 11.42 -2.91 5.49
CA VAL A 38 11.76 -2.49 4.12
C VAL A 38 12.65 -1.24 4.17
N GLU A 39 12.23 -0.24 4.93
CA GLU A 39 12.97 1.00 5.15
C GLU A 39 14.39 0.73 5.66
N LYS A 40 14.53 -0.09 6.72
CA LYS A 40 15.83 -0.48 7.27
C LYS A 40 16.70 -1.26 6.28
N LYS A 41 16.11 -1.99 5.33
CA LYS A 41 16.86 -2.75 4.32
C LYS A 41 17.33 -1.85 3.18
N ILE A 42 16.50 -0.90 2.73
CA ILE A 42 16.90 0.07 1.72
C ILE A 42 17.95 1.04 2.30
N ASN A 43 17.80 1.50 3.55
CA ASN A 43 18.77 2.39 4.22
C ASN A 43 20.13 1.75 4.51
N ARG A 44 20.29 0.45 4.27
CA ARG A 44 21.60 -0.23 4.30
C ARG A 44 22.32 -0.21 2.97
N VAL A 45 21.63 0.17 1.89
CA VAL A 45 22.27 0.44 0.61
C VAL A 45 23.00 1.77 0.75
N GLU A 46 24.30 1.75 0.49
CA GLU A 46 25.14 2.94 0.64
C GLU A 46 24.68 4.03 -0.33
N GLY A 47 24.46 5.24 0.20
CA GLY A 47 23.96 6.37 -0.59
C GLY A 47 22.45 6.39 -0.83
N ALA A 48 21.67 5.53 -0.18
CA ALA A 48 20.20 5.55 -0.24
C ALA A 48 19.57 5.89 1.12
N THR A 49 18.63 6.83 1.12
CA THR A 49 17.76 7.14 2.26
C THR A 49 16.32 6.97 1.81
N ALA A 50 15.60 6.03 2.42
CA ALA A 50 14.24 5.67 2.05
C ALA A 50 13.26 6.07 3.14
N THR A 51 12.12 6.59 2.70
CA THR A 51 10.90 6.77 3.48
C THR A 51 9.82 5.90 2.87
N VAL A 52 9.21 5.02 3.66
CA VAL A 52 8.23 4.04 3.15
C VAL A 52 6.84 4.40 3.66
N ASN A 53 5.89 4.52 2.74
CA ASN A 53 4.50 4.81 3.05
C ASN A 53 3.62 3.57 2.82
N LEU A 54 3.09 3.04 3.92
CA LEU A 54 2.22 1.86 3.89
C LEU A 54 0.88 2.11 3.21
N ALA A 55 0.33 3.32 3.33
CA ALA A 55 -1.01 3.62 2.82
C ALA A 55 -1.06 3.68 1.29
N THR A 56 0.06 4.07 0.68
CA THR A 56 0.25 4.14 -0.77
C THR A 56 1.00 2.94 -1.32
N GLU A 57 1.50 2.03 -0.47
CA GLU A 57 2.37 0.91 -0.87
C GLU A 57 3.59 1.40 -1.69
N THR A 58 4.12 2.59 -1.34
CA THR A 58 5.25 3.20 -2.04
C THR A 58 6.44 3.41 -1.09
N ALA A 59 7.65 3.33 -1.64
CA ALA A 59 8.88 3.76 -0.99
C ALA A 59 9.49 4.89 -1.82
N HIS A 60 9.64 6.05 -1.19
CA HIS A 60 10.36 7.18 -1.75
C HIS A 60 11.82 7.06 -1.31
N VAL A 61 12.75 7.04 -2.26
CA VAL A 61 14.18 6.86 -1.99
C VAL A 61 14.95 8.06 -2.51
N GLU A 62 15.59 8.78 -1.60
CA GLU A 62 16.56 9.83 -1.90
C GLU A 62 17.95 9.22 -2.07
N LEU A 63 18.62 9.57 -3.17
CA LEU A 63 19.94 9.07 -3.51
C LEU A 63 20.97 10.17 -3.35
N THR A 64 22.03 9.90 -2.60
CA THR A 64 23.18 10.81 -2.41
C THR A 64 24.40 10.38 -3.24
N GLY A 65 24.24 9.37 -4.09
CA GLY A 65 25.28 8.82 -4.96
C GLY A 65 24.69 8.05 -6.12
N ASP A 66 25.54 7.42 -6.93
CA ASP A 66 25.10 6.62 -8.08
C ASP A 66 24.68 5.21 -7.62
N VAL A 67 23.43 5.12 -7.16
CA VAL A 67 22.82 3.85 -6.75
C VAL A 67 21.96 3.31 -7.89
N ASP A 68 22.22 2.07 -8.26
CA ASP A 68 21.42 1.38 -9.27
C ASP A 68 20.05 0.99 -8.72
N ALA A 69 19.00 1.17 -9.53
CA ALA A 69 17.65 0.77 -9.20
C ALA A 69 17.55 -0.74 -8.90
N ALA A 70 18.34 -1.58 -9.58
CA ALA A 70 18.38 -3.02 -9.31
C ALA A 70 18.86 -3.35 -7.89
N ALA A 71 19.79 -2.55 -7.33
CA ALA A 71 20.27 -2.72 -5.96
C ALA A 71 19.18 -2.41 -4.92
N LEU A 72 18.36 -1.39 -5.18
CA LEU A 72 17.20 -1.03 -4.35
C LEU A 72 16.14 -2.13 -4.39
N LEU A 73 15.81 -2.64 -5.58
CA LEU A 73 14.88 -3.77 -5.75
C LEU A 73 15.37 -5.02 -5.02
N GLY A 74 16.65 -5.37 -5.17
CA GLY A 74 17.26 -6.49 -4.45
C GLY A 74 17.28 -6.32 -2.93
N ALA A 75 17.35 -5.09 -2.42
CA ALA A 75 17.22 -4.82 -0.99
C ALA A 75 15.80 -5.10 -0.46
N VAL A 76 14.78 -4.77 -1.27
CA VAL A 76 13.37 -5.06 -0.97
C VAL A 76 13.09 -6.57 -1.04
N GLU A 77 13.64 -7.28 -2.02
CA GLU A 77 13.56 -8.75 -2.10
C GLU A 77 14.19 -9.43 -0.90
N LYS A 78 15.38 -8.97 -0.47
CA LYS A 78 16.03 -9.43 0.77
C LYS A 78 15.22 -9.12 2.03
N ALA A 79 14.26 -8.20 1.96
CA ALA A 79 13.30 -7.94 3.03
C ALA A 79 12.09 -8.90 2.99
N GLY A 80 11.92 -9.65 1.88
CA GLY A 80 10.84 -10.61 1.65
C GLY A 80 9.68 -10.07 0.82
N TYR A 81 9.86 -8.93 0.15
CA TYR A 81 8.83 -8.21 -0.61
C TYR A 81 9.23 -8.04 -2.07
N THR A 82 8.26 -7.72 -2.93
CA THR A 82 8.50 -7.46 -4.36
C THR A 82 8.34 -5.98 -4.61
N ALA A 83 9.14 -5.38 -5.48
CA ALA A 83 8.98 -3.97 -5.84
C ALA A 83 9.21 -3.71 -7.33
N THR A 84 8.64 -2.61 -7.82
CA THR A 84 8.82 -2.11 -9.18
C THR A 84 9.09 -0.60 -9.15
N VAL A 85 9.98 -0.12 -10.01
CA VAL A 85 10.25 1.32 -10.13
C VAL A 85 9.05 1.99 -10.80
N THR A 86 8.51 3.02 -10.17
CA THR A 86 7.39 3.82 -10.71
C THR A 86 7.88 5.15 -11.27
N ARG A 87 8.92 5.73 -10.66
CA ARG A 87 9.54 6.99 -11.11
C ARG A 87 11.02 7.00 -10.78
N ASP A 88 11.86 7.45 -11.71
CA ASP A 88 13.28 7.78 -11.45
C ASP A 88 13.55 9.17 -12.04
N SER A 89 13.87 10.13 -11.17
CA SER A 89 14.10 11.52 -11.59
C SER A 89 15.41 11.71 -12.36
N ARG A 90 16.34 10.75 -12.32
CA ARG A 90 17.58 10.78 -13.11
C ARG A 90 17.34 10.47 -14.58
N ALA A 91 16.32 9.67 -14.91
CA ALA A 91 15.99 9.33 -16.30
C ALA A 91 15.57 10.56 -17.12
N THR A 92 15.00 11.59 -16.48
CA THR A 92 14.57 12.84 -17.14
C THR A 92 15.72 13.81 -17.44
N ARG A 93 16.92 13.60 -16.86
CA ARG A 93 18.03 14.58 -16.91
C ARG A 93 19.11 14.28 -17.97
N ALA A 94 18.97 13.22 -18.77
CA ALA A 94 19.93 12.92 -19.83
C ALA A 94 19.89 14.00 -20.95
N PRO A 95 21.01 14.65 -21.31
CA PRO A 95 21.05 15.58 -22.43
C PRO A 95 20.85 14.82 -23.75
N ARG A 96 19.89 15.25 -24.57
CA ARG A 96 19.67 14.75 -25.94
C ARG A 96 20.94 14.99 -26.77
N ARG A 97 21.75 13.96 -26.96
CA ARG A 97 22.79 13.96 -28.00
C ARG A 97 22.13 13.68 -29.34
N SER A 98 22.49 14.50 -30.31
CA SER A 98 22.09 14.44 -31.72
C SER A 98 22.37 13.05 -32.30
N HIS A 99 21.31 12.41 -32.80
CA HIS A 99 21.42 11.23 -33.66
C HIS A 99 21.92 11.69 -35.04
N ASP A 100 23.20 11.46 -35.30
CA ASP A 100 23.67 11.17 -36.66
C ASP A 100 23.65 9.65 -36.84
N GLU A 101 23.31 9.27 -38.07
CA GLU A 101 23.04 7.93 -38.59
C GLU A 101 24.00 6.85 -38.07
N HIS A 102 23.46 5.70 -37.64
CA HIS A 102 23.74 4.33 -38.11
C HIS A 102 22.94 3.33 -37.24
N ASP A 103 22.55 2.21 -37.87
CA ASP A 103 21.91 1.01 -37.34
C ASP A 103 20.38 1.00 -37.17
N MET A 104 19.74 0.56 -38.25
CA MET A 104 18.36 0.03 -38.32
C MET A 104 18.20 -1.35 -37.64
N ASP A 105 18.83 -1.60 -36.48
CA ASP A 105 18.73 -2.89 -35.77
C ASP A 105 18.24 -2.75 -34.30
N GLU A 106 17.70 -1.60 -33.91
CA GLU A 106 17.19 -1.38 -32.54
C GLU A 106 15.70 -1.00 -32.52
N MET A 107 14.86 -1.85 -33.11
CA MET A 107 13.41 -1.90 -32.81
C MET A 107 12.99 -3.35 -32.56
N ALA A 108 13.54 -3.99 -31.52
CA ALA A 108 13.06 -5.29 -31.06
C ALA A 108 13.36 -5.62 -29.58
N LEU A 109 13.56 -4.63 -28.69
CA LEU A 109 13.90 -4.88 -27.27
C LEU A 109 13.02 -4.12 -26.26
N SER A 110 11.72 -4.01 -26.52
CA SER A 110 10.71 -3.66 -25.50
C SER A 110 9.54 -4.65 -25.42
N GLY A 111 9.75 -5.87 -25.94
CA GLY A 111 8.80 -6.97 -25.82
C GLY A 111 9.43 -8.15 -25.09
N HIS A 112 9.49 -8.10 -23.76
CA HIS A 112 9.58 -9.35 -23.00
C HIS A 112 8.22 -10.03 -23.09
N SER A 113 8.03 -10.83 -24.16
CA SER A 113 7.05 -11.90 -24.17
C SER A 113 7.39 -12.84 -23.02
N MET A 114 6.48 -12.96 -22.05
CA MET A 114 6.47 -14.05 -21.09
C MET A 114 6.62 -15.36 -21.86
N GLY A 115 7.56 -16.21 -21.45
CA GLY A 115 7.78 -17.50 -22.07
C GLY A 115 6.50 -18.36 -22.00
N GLU A 116 6.10 -18.90 -23.14
CA GLU A 116 4.99 -19.83 -23.26
C GLU A 116 5.20 -21.01 -22.30
N GLY A 117 4.39 -21.07 -21.24
CA GLY A 117 4.47 -22.11 -20.20
C GLY A 117 4.43 -21.61 -18.76
N HIS A 118 4.55 -20.30 -18.51
CA HIS A 118 4.32 -19.74 -17.18
C HIS A 118 2.84 -19.35 -17.00
N HIS A 119 2.01 -20.33 -16.67
CA HIS A 119 0.73 -20.04 -16.03
C HIS A 119 1.04 -19.47 -14.64
N MET A 120 1.08 -18.15 -14.50
CA MET A 120 0.93 -17.50 -13.19
C MET A 120 -0.49 -17.80 -12.72
N ASP A 121 -0.62 -18.48 -11.59
CA ASP A 121 -1.91 -18.68 -10.93
C ASP A 121 -2.56 -17.30 -10.72
N GLU A 122 -3.86 -17.13 -10.98
CA GLU A 122 -4.60 -15.88 -10.68
C GLU A 122 -4.51 -15.46 -9.19
N ALA A 123 -4.03 -16.35 -8.32
CA ALA A 123 -3.72 -16.08 -6.92
C ALA A 123 -2.29 -15.51 -6.67
N GLU A 124 -1.45 -15.37 -7.71
CA GLU A 124 -0.14 -14.71 -7.70
C GLU A 124 -0.21 -13.22 -7.99
N ASP A 125 -1.36 -12.72 -8.43
CA ASP A 125 -1.49 -11.32 -8.78
C ASP A 125 -1.71 -10.42 -7.55
N THR A 126 -0.62 -10.05 -6.87
CA THR A 126 -0.64 -8.95 -5.89
C THR A 126 -0.66 -7.55 -6.54
N SER A 127 -0.67 -7.46 -7.87
CA SER A 127 -0.84 -6.21 -8.62
C SER A 127 -2.31 -5.82 -8.82
N ALA A 128 -3.24 -6.69 -8.42
CA ALA A 128 -4.66 -6.38 -8.43
C ALA A 128 -4.91 -5.08 -7.61
N PRO A 129 -5.63 -4.09 -8.17
CA PRO A 129 -5.88 -2.80 -7.52
C PRO A 129 -6.38 -3.02 -6.10
N VAL A 130 -6.00 -2.14 -5.15
CA VAL A 130 -6.25 -2.31 -3.70
C VAL A 130 -7.65 -2.88 -3.41
N ALA A 131 -8.67 -2.44 -4.17
CA ALA A 131 -10.04 -2.99 -4.33
C ALA A 131 -10.12 -4.53 -4.27
N ASP A 132 -9.42 -5.23 -5.17
CA ASP A 132 -9.47 -6.67 -5.36
C ASP A 132 -8.89 -7.44 -4.16
N ARG A 133 -7.86 -6.88 -3.51
CA ARG A 133 -7.29 -7.48 -2.29
C ARG A 133 -8.29 -7.53 -1.13
N GLY A 134 -9.15 -6.52 -1.02
CA GLY A 134 -10.22 -6.50 -0.02
C GLY A 134 -11.30 -7.55 -0.31
N ALA A 135 -11.64 -7.70 -1.59
CA ALA A 135 -12.61 -8.69 -2.06
C ALA A 135 -12.10 -10.13 -1.85
N ASP A 136 -10.82 -10.40 -2.11
CA ASP A 136 -10.19 -11.70 -1.84
C ASP A 136 -10.19 -12.04 -0.34
N LEU A 137 -9.75 -11.12 0.52
CA LEU A 137 -9.78 -11.31 1.98
C LEU A 137 -11.20 -11.60 2.47
N LEU A 138 -12.19 -10.85 1.98
CA LEU A 138 -13.59 -11.06 2.34
C LEU A 138 -14.13 -12.40 1.82
N ARG A 139 -13.75 -12.81 0.60
CA ARG A 139 -14.13 -14.10 0.01
C ARG A 139 -13.58 -15.24 0.86
N ARG A 140 -12.29 -15.23 1.16
CA ARG A 140 -11.64 -16.25 2.00
C ARG A 140 -12.22 -16.26 3.41
N LEU A 141 -12.49 -15.09 3.98
CA LEU A 141 -13.11 -14.97 5.31
C LEU A 141 -14.52 -15.56 5.33
N ARG A 142 -15.35 -15.27 4.32
CA ARG A 142 -16.72 -15.83 4.22
C ARG A 142 -16.67 -17.35 4.16
N VAL A 143 -15.84 -17.91 3.29
CA VAL A 143 -15.66 -19.37 3.17
C VAL A 143 -15.15 -19.95 4.50
N ALA A 144 -14.14 -19.33 5.11
CA ALA A 144 -13.59 -19.76 6.39
C ALA A 144 -14.65 -19.77 7.50
N ILE A 145 -15.46 -18.71 7.63
CA ILE A 145 -16.55 -18.65 8.62
C ILE A 145 -17.60 -19.74 8.35
N VAL A 146 -18.06 -19.86 7.10
CA VAL A 146 -19.11 -20.81 6.72
C VAL A 146 -18.71 -22.25 7.02
N LEU A 147 -17.42 -22.60 6.84
CA LEU A 147 -16.91 -23.93 7.11
C LEU A 147 -16.49 -24.14 8.57
N THR A 148 -15.94 -23.11 9.22
CA THR A 148 -15.44 -23.20 10.61
C THR A 148 -16.57 -23.25 11.63
N VAL A 149 -17.70 -22.57 11.38
CA VAL A 149 -18.84 -22.59 12.31
C VAL A 149 -19.39 -24.01 12.53
N PRO A 150 -19.68 -24.80 11.47
CA PRO A 150 -20.06 -26.21 11.62
C PRO A 150 -18.97 -27.06 12.29
N VAL A 151 -17.70 -26.87 11.92
CA VAL A 151 -16.57 -27.57 12.55
C VAL A 151 -16.57 -27.34 14.06
N LEU A 152 -16.65 -26.07 14.48
CA LEU A 152 -16.65 -25.69 15.88
C LEU A 152 -17.89 -26.24 16.62
N ALA A 153 -19.07 -26.17 15.99
CA ALA A 153 -20.30 -26.70 16.59
C ALA A 153 -20.24 -28.22 16.81
N LEU A 154 -19.75 -28.97 15.82
CA LEU A 154 -19.58 -30.43 15.93
C LEU A 154 -18.51 -30.83 16.96
N SER A 155 -17.41 -30.07 17.05
CA SER A 155 -16.35 -30.31 18.03
C SER A 155 -16.75 -29.93 19.46
N MET A 156 -17.57 -28.87 19.65
CA MET A 156 -17.92 -28.35 20.98
C MET A 156 -19.23 -28.89 21.56
N ILE A 157 -20.16 -29.38 20.73
CA ILE A 157 -21.47 -29.85 21.18
C ILE A 157 -21.54 -31.37 21.00
N PRO A 158 -21.30 -32.18 22.06
CA PRO A 158 -21.32 -33.64 21.96
C PRO A 158 -22.64 -34.22 21.44
N ALA A 159 -23.75 -33.50 21.65
CA ALA A 159 -25.07 -33.89 21.15
C ALA A 159 -25.17 -33.87 19.60
N LEU A 160 -24.31 -33.11 18.92
CA LEU A 160 -24.26 -33.05 17.45
C LEU A 160 -23.34 -34.13 16.85
N GLN A 161 -22.61 -34.89 17.67
CA GLN A 161 -21.66 -35.91 17.19
C GLN A 161 -22.39 -37.20 16.82
N PHE A 162 -22.73 -37.30 15.53
CA PHE A 162 -23.22 -38.52 14.89
C PHE A 162 -22.06 -39.42 14.45
N THR A 163 -22.36 -40.67 14.09
CA THR A 163 -21.35 -41.62 13.64
C THR A 163 -20.59 -41.10 12.42
N GLY A 164 -19.27 -40.93 12.54
CA GLY A 164 -18.42 -40.41 11.47
C GLY A 164 -18.28 -38.88 11.43
N TRP A 165 -18.75 -38.16 12.47
CA TRP A 165 -18.56 -36.71 12.58
C TRP A 165 -17.09 -36.28 12.46
N GLN A 166 -16.14 -37.10 12.93
CA GLN A 166 -14.70 -36.82 12.79
C GLN A 166 -14.26 -36.60 11.35
N TRP A 167 -14.78 -37.38 10.40
CA TRP A 167 -14.44 -37.25 8.99
C TRP A 167 -15.07 -36.01 8.38
N VAL A 168 -16.30 -35.67 8.81
CA VAL A 168 -16.98 -34.46 8.37
C VAL A 168 -16.23 -33.22 8.82
N VAL A 169 -15.80 -33.14 10.09
CA VAL A 169 -15.03 -31.98 10.56
C VAL A 169 -13.66 -31.89 9.89
N THR A 170 -12.98 -33.02 9.62
CA THR A 170 -11.73 -33.02 8.85
C THR A 170 -11.94 -32.52 7.43
N VAL A 171 -12.96 -33.01 6.72
CA VAL A 171 -13.25 -32.58 5.34
C VAL A 171 -13.64 -31.10 5.27
N LEU A 172 -14.43 -30.61 6.22
CA LEU A 172 -14.80 -29.19 6.29
C LEU A 172 -13.62 -28.30 6.68
N GLY A 173 -12.72 -28.79 7.54
CA GLY A 173 -11.52 -28.08 7.96
C GLY A 173 -10.47 -27.96 6.86
N LEU A 174 -10.36 -28.95 5.97
CA LEU A 174 -9.35 -29.00 4.91
C LEU A 174 -9.32 -27.74 4.02
N PRO A 175 -10.44 -27.26 3.43
CA PRO A 175 -10.44 -26.03 2.66
C PRO A 175 -10.05 -24.79 3.47
N VAL A 176 -10.34 -24.77 4.78
CA VAL A 176 -9.97 -23.67 5.67
C VAL A 176 -8.46 -23.65 5.90
N VAL A 177 -7.87 -24.78 6.26
CA VAL A 177 -6.44 -24.87 6.58
C VAL A 177 -5.54 -24.92 5.34
N THR A 178 -6.09 -25.19 4.16
CA THR A 178 -5.32 -25.18 2.91
C THR A 178 -5.58 -23.89 2.13
N TRP A 179 -6.78 -23.74 1.55
CA TRP A 179 -7.09 -22.62 0.67
C TRP A 179 -7.25 -21.30 1.42
N SER A 180 -8.03 -21.25 2.51
CA SER A 180 -8.19 -19.99 3.25
C SER A 180 -6.89 -19.56 3.96
N ALA A 181 -6.12 -20.51 4.48
CA ALA A 181 -4.84 -20.25 5.16
C ALA A 181 -3.64 -20.11 4.21
N TRP A 182 -3.78 -20.42 2.92
CA TRP A 182 -2.71 -20.38 1.92
C TRP A 182 -1.83 -19.13 1.97
N PRO A 183 -2.39 -17.90 2.12
CA PRO A 183 -1.59 -16.68 2.18
C PRO A 183 -0.59 -16.68 3.34
N PHE A 184 -0.96 -17.26 4.49
CA PHE A 184 -0.06 -17.34 5.65
C PHE A 184 1.05 -18.37 5.43
N HIS A 185 0.71 -19.54 4.87
CA HIS A 185 1.69 -20.58 4.56
C HIS A 185 2.72 -20.08 3.55
N ARG A 186 2.28 -19.38 2.50
CA ARG A 186 3.16 -18.80 1.50
C ARG A 186 4.05 -17.69 2.09
N ALA A 187 3.49 -16.82 2.94
CA ALA A 187 4.26 -15.78 3.62
C ALA A 187 5.32 -16.39 4.56
N ALA A 188 4.95 -17.41 5.33
CA ALA A 188 5.85 -18.16 6.20
C ALA A 188 6.98 -18.85 5.40
N ALA A 189 6.65 -19.49 4.28
CA ALA A 189 7.63 -20.16 3.42
C ALA A 189 8.64 -19.17 2.81
N ARG A 190 8.16 -18.00 2.37
CA ARG A 190 9.04 -16.92 1.88
C ARG A 190 9.94 -16.40 2.97
N ALA A 191 9.42 -16.11 4.15
CA ALA A 191 10.22 -15.65 5.28
C ALA A 191 11.30 -16.67 5.65
N ALA A 192 10.95 -17.96 5.71
CA ALA A 192 11.88 -19.04 6.01
C ALA A 192 13.02 -19.17 4.98
N ARG A 193 12.72 -19.06 3.67
CA ARG A 193 13.74 -19.08 2.60
C ARG A 193 14.78 -17.98 2.74
N HIS A 194 14.43 -16.87 3.38
CA HIS A 194 15.33 -15.73 3.60
C HIS A 194 15.89 -15.68 5.03
N GLY A 195 15.76 -16.77 5.80
CA GLY A 195 16.26 -16.84 7.18
C GLY A 195 15.55 -15.90 8.16
N ALA A 196 14.31 -15.51 7.87
CA ALA A 196 13.50 -14.63 8.70
C ALA A 196 12.27 -15.33 9.28
N SER A 197 11.78 -14.82 10.42
CA SER A 197 10.51 -15.24 11.02
C SER A 197 9.56 -14.05 11.12
N THR A 198 8.26 -14.32 11.01
CA THR A 198 7.16 -13.35 11.02
C THR A 198 5.97 -13.91 11.80
N MET A 199 4.94 -13.07 12.06
CA MET A 199 3.67 -13.52 12.66
C MET A 199 3.07 -14.70 11.88
N ASP A 200 3.15 -14.66 10.55
CA ASP A 200 2.63 -15.71 9.68
C ASP A 200 3.37 -17.04 9.82
N THR A 201 4.64 -17.00 10.23
CA THR A 201 5.45 -18.19 10.48
C THR A 201 4.91 -19.00 11.65
N LEU A 202 4.60 -18.35 12.78
CA LEU A 202 4.05 -19.01 13.96
C LEU A 202 2.66 -19.58 13.65
N VAL A 203 1.82 -18.80 12.98
CA VAL A 203 0.47 -19.21 12.58
C VAL A 203 0.52 -20.42 11.66
N SER A 204 1.31 -20.33 10.58
CA SER A 204 1.47 -21.42 9.61
C SER A 204 1.94 -22.70 10.27
N LEU A 205 2.93 -22.60 11.18
CA LEU A 205 3.45 -23.74 11.92
C LEU A 205 2.37 -24.38 12.80
N GLY A 206 1.61 -23.57 13.54
CA GLY A 206 0.52 -24.06 14.40
C GLY A 206 -0.59 -24.76 13.61
N VAL A 207 -1.03 -24.15 12.51
CA VAL A 207 -2.07 -24.73 11.63
C VAL A 207 -1.59 -26.05 11.01
N ILE A 208 -0.35 -26.11 10.51
CA ILE A 208 0.22 -27.34 9.94
C ILE A 208 0.36 -28.43 11.02
N ALA A 209 0.88 -28.09 12.20
CA ALA A 209 1.05 -29.04 13.29
C ALA A 209 -0.30 -29.62 13.78
N ALA A 210 -1.29 -28.75 14.01
CA ALA A 210 -2.63 -29.16 14.43
C ALA A 210 -3.33 -30.02 13.36
N THR A 211 -3.21 -29.63 12.08
CA THR A 211 -3.79 -30.39 10.96
C THR A 211 -3.11 -31.74 10.80
N GLY A 212 -1.76 -31.78 10.85
CA GLY A 212 -0.98 -33.00 10.72
C GLY A 212 -1.27 -34.00 11.84
N TRP A 213 -1.33 -33.52 13.09
CA TRP A 213 -1.73 -34.35 14.23
C TRP A 213 -3.14 -34.89 14.06
N SER A 214 -4.10 -34.03 13.69
CA SER A 214 -5.49 -34.45 13.55
C SER A 214 -5.67 -35.46 12.42
N LEU A 215 -4.97 -35.29 11.30
CA LEU A 215 -5.01 -36.25 10.21
C LEU A 215 -4.46 -37.60 10.65
N TRP A 216 -3.31 -37.61 11.33
CA TRP A 216 -2.75 -38.82 11.90
C TRP A 216 -3.71 -39.49 12.91
N ALA A 217 -4.33 -38.71 13.79
CA ALA A 217 -5.28 -39.18 14.79
C ALA A 217 -6.49 -39.88 14.14
N VAL A 218 -7.09 -39.27 13.10
CA VAL A 218 -8.24 -39.84 12.38
C VAL A 218 -7.85 -41.08 11.58
N THR A 219 -6.70 -41.09 10.89
CA THR A 219 -6.36 -42.18 9.96
C THR A 219 -5.67 -43.36 10.62
N LEU A 220 -4.79 -43.10 11.59
CA LEU A 220 -3.85 -44.09 12.16
C LEU A 220 -3.96 -44.20 13.67
N GLY A 221 -4.43 -43.14 14.34
CA GLY A 221 -4.51 -43.07 15.80
C GLY A 221 -5.72 -43.76 16.42
N GLY A 222 -6.68 -44.25 15.62
CA GLY A 222 -7.93 -44.84 16.13
C GLY A 222 -9.04 -43.83 16.42
N ALA A 223 -8.79 -42.51 16.27
CA ALA A 223 -9.83 -41.49 16.40
C ALA A 223 -10.81 -41.46 15.21
N GLY A 224 -10.50 -42.24 14.17
CA GLY A 224 -11.35 -42.49 13.01
C GLY A 224 -12.46 -43.54 13.23
N GLU A 225 -12.44 -44.27 14.35
CA GLU A 225 -13.39 -45.35 14.61
C GLU A 225 -14.84 -44.85 14.69
N ALA A 226 -15.75 -45.58 14.04
CA ALA A 226 -17.15 -45.22 13.97
C ALA A 226 -17.81 -45.32 15.36
N GLY A 227 -18.34 -44.21 15.87
CA GLY A 227 -18.97 -44.12 17.18
C GLY A 227 -18.14 -43.39 18.24
N MET A 228 -16.92 -42.96 17.89
CA MET A 228 -16.12 -42.08 18.73
C MET A 228 -16.86 -40.78 19.05
N ARG A 229 -16.84 -40.39 20.32
CA ARG A 229 -17.36 -39.09 20.80
C ARG A 229 -16.28 -38.39 21.58
N MET A 230 -16.12 -37.09 21.34
CA MET A 230 -15.23 -36.22 22.10
C MET A 230 -16.07 -35.29 22.96
N THR A 231 -15.83 -35.35 24.26
CA THR A 231 -16.38 -34.39 25.21
C THR A 231 -15.33 -33.33 25.51
N PRO A 232 -15.63 -32.03 25.37
CA PRO A 232 -14.71 -30.99 25.77
C PRO A 232 -14.46 -31.10 27.28
N THR A 233 -13.19 -31.25 27.67
CA THR A 233 -12.79 -31.36 29.07
C THR A 233 -11.75 -30.30 29.39
N LEU A 234 -11.99 -29.57 30.48
CA LEU A 234 -11.12 -28.46 30.91
C LEU A 234 -9.84 -28.94 31.60
N VAL A 235 -9.84 -30.18 32.11
CA VAL A 235 -8.67 -30.83 32.71
C VAL A 235 -8.41 -32.12 31.93
N PRO A 236 -7.21 -32.33 31.36
CA PRO A 236 -6.87 -33.57 30.68
C PRO A 236 -7.01 -34.72 31.69
N ARG A 237 -7.95 -35.63 31.46
CA ARG A 237 -8.08 -36.83 32.29
C ARG A 237 -6.99 -37.80 31.86
N SER A 238 -5.85 -37.75 32.55
CA SER A 238 -4.76 -38.70 32.43
C SER A 238 -5.20 -40.07 32.94
N GLY A 239 -5.85 -40.84 32.07
CA GLY A 239 -6.25 -42.20 32.39
C GLY A 239 -7.43 -42.71 31.58
N MET A 240 -7.19 -43.03 30.32
CA MET A 240 -7.87 -44.11 29.58
C MET A 240 -7.16 -44.24 28.24
N GLY A 241 -6.93 -45.46 27.75
CA GLY A 241 -6.39 -45.73 26.41
C GLY A 241 -7.37 -45.36 25.30
N GLY A 242 -7.90 -44.14 25.35
CA GLY A 242 -8.86 -43.56 24.43
C GLY A 242 -8.15 -42.87 23.28
N ALA A 243 -8.78 -42.93 22.12
CA ALA A 243 -8.24 -42.43 20.87
C ALA A 243 -7.75 -40.96 20.98
N PRO A 244 -6.72 -40.58 20.20
CA PRO A 244 -6.10 -39.26 20.23
C PRO A 244 -7.10 -38.14 19.91
N GLU A 245 -6.91 -36.99 20.56
CA GLU A 245 -7.71 -35.78 20.38
C GLU A 245 -7.53 -35.15 18.99
N LEU A 246 -8.63 -34.62 18.45
CA LEU A 246 -8.65 -33.86 17.20
C LEU A 246 -8.46 -32.38 17.52
N TYR A 247 -7.69 -31.69 16.67
CA TYR A 247 -7.41 -30.26 16.80
C TYR A 247 -7.74 -29.50 15.50
N VAL A 248 -8.57 -30.07 14.63
CA VAL A 248 -9.00 -29.45 13.36
C VAL A 248 -9.74 -28.14 13.65
N GLU A 249 -10.54 -28.10 14.71
CA GLU A 249 -11.24 -26.89 15.12
C GLU A 249 -10.30 -25.77 15.54
N VAL A 250 -9.18 -26.10 16.20
CA VAL A 250 -8.17 -25.09 16.59
C VAL A 250 -7.56 -24.47 15.33
N ALA A 251 -7.16 -25.30 14.36
CA ALA A 251 -6.61 -24.84 13.10
C ALA A 251 -7.62 -23.97 12.31
N ALA A 252 -8.88 -24.38 12.24
CA ALA A 252 -9.94 -23.66 11.53
C ALA A 252 -10.30 -22.33 12.21
N VAL A 253 -10.43 -22.31 13.54
CA VAL A 253 -10.74 -21.10 14.31
C VAL A 253 -9.62 -20.09 14.25
N VAL A 254 -8.37 -20.51 14.45
CA VAL A 254 -7.20 -19.62 14.38
C VAL A 254 -7.09 -18.99 12.99
N THR A 255 -7.18 -19.77 11.92
CA THR A 255 -7.18 -19.25 10.54
C THR A 255 -8.31 -18.24 10.34
N THR A 256 -9.53 -18.58 10.74
CA THR A 256 -10.70 -17.69 10.56
C THR A 256 -10.54 -16.38 11.32
N PHE A 257 -10.08 -16.43 12.57
CA PHE A 257 -9.87 -15.24 13.39
C PHE A 257 -8.78 -14.33 12.81
N LEU A 258 -7.70 -14.89 12.27
CA LEU A 258 -6.65 -14.11 11.63
C LEU A 258 -7.08 -13.48 10.32
N LEU A 259 -7.88 -14.17 9.51
CA LEU A 259 -8.51 -13.55 8.32
C LEU A 259 -9.42 -12.41 8.73
N ALA A 260 -10.20 -12.57 9.80
CA ALA A 260 -11.06 -11.52 10.32
C ALA A 260 -10.24 -10.31 10.79
N GLY A 261 -9.16 -10.55 11.52
CA GLY A 261 -8.21 -9.51 11.95
C GLY A 261 -7.61 -8.75 10.78
N ARG A 262 -7.08 -9.46 9.77
CA ARG A 262 -6.52 -8.83 8.56
C ARG A 262 -7.55 -8.07 7.74
N TYR A 263 -8.78 -8.57 7.65
CA TYR A 263 -9.87 -7.85 6.99
C TYR A 263 -10.25 -6.58 7.75
N ALA A 264 -10.32 -6.65 9.09
CA ALA A 264 -10.59 -5.48 9.93
C ALA A 264 -9.47 -4.43 9.81
N GLU A 265 -8.21 -4.87 9.79
CA GLU A 265 -7.03 -4.03 9.58
C GLU A 265 -7.01 -3.37 8.20
N HIS A 266 -7.35 -4.11 7.14
CA HIS A 266 -7.49 -3.57 5.78
C HIS A 266 -8.61 -2.52 5.71
N ARG A 267 -9.78 -2.82 6.28
CA ARG A 267 -10.93 -1.92 6.31
C ARG A 267 -10.63 -0.62 7.08
N SER A 268 -9.96 -0.71 8.24
CA SER A 268 -9.65 0.46 9.05
C SER A 268 -8.67 1.40 8.34
N ARG A 269 -7.63 0.83 7.70
CA ARG A 269 -6.64 1.61 6.94
C ARG A 269 -7.21 2.27 5.70
N ARG A 270 -8.10 1.59 4.96
CA ARG A 270 -8.77 2.22 3.82
C ARG A 270 -9.55 3.45 4.21
N ARG A 271 -10.34 3.35 5.27
CA ARG A 271 -11.15 4.48 5.73
C ARG A 271 -10.28 5.70 6.08
N ALA A 272 -9.11 5.47 6.69
CA ALA A 272 -8.15 6.54 6.96
C ALA A 272 -7.49 7.08 5.67
N GLY A 273 -7.08 6.20 4.76
CA GLY A 273 -6.45 6.58 3.49
C GLY A 273 -7.38 7.30 2.52
N ASP A 274 -8.66 6.93 2.49
CA ASP A 274 -9.67 7.57 1.64
C ASP A 274 -9.96 9.00 2.11
N ALA A 275 -9.94 9.24 3.43
CA ALA A 275 -10.02 10.60 3.99
C ALA A 275 -8.81 11.45 3.58
N LEU A 276 -7.59 10.92 3.69
CA LEU A 276 -6.39 11.64 3.25
C LEU A 276 -6.37 11.87 1.73
N ARG A 277 -6.78 10.89 0.91
CA ARG A 277 -6.91 11.07 -0.55
C ARG A 277 -7.97 12.10 -0.89
N ALA A 278 -9.10 12.11 -0.19
CA ALA A 278 -10.13 13.13 -0.40
C ALA A 278 -9.59 14.53 -0.11
N LEU A 279 -8.76 14.69 0.93
CA LEU A 279 -8.06 15.94 1.20
C LEU A 279 -7.04 16.31 0.11
N LEU A 280 -6.27 15.34 -0.40
CA LEU A 280 -5.31 15.58 -1.48
C LEU A 280 -5.98 15.89 -2.82
N GLN A 281 -7.15 15.32 -3.08
CA GLN A 281 -7.99 15.63 -4.24
C GLN A 281 -8.74 16.97 -4.11
N LEU A 282 -8.54 17.71 -3.01
CA LEU A 282 -9.04 19.08 -2.90
C LEU A 282 -8.28 20.03 -3.83
N GLY A 283 -7.02 19.77 -4.20
CA GLY A 283 -6.31 20.54 -5.22
C GLY A 283 -6.98 20.47 -6.60
N ALA A 284 -6.86 21.52 -7.41
CA ALA A 284 -7.28 21.47 -8.82
C ALA A 284 -6.29 20.61 -9.61
N THR A 285 -6.79 19.71 -10.45
CA THR A 285 -5.93 18.83 -11.28
C THR A 285 -5.51 19.52 -12.58
N ASP A 286 -6.36 20.42 -13.07
CA ASP A 286 -6.11 21.25 -14.24
C ASP A 286 -6.45 22.72 -13.97
N VAL A 287 -5.87 23.59 -14.78
CA VAL A 287 -5.99 25.04 -14.68
C VAL A 287 -6.21 25.65 -16.06
N ALA A 288 -7.12 26.62 -16.15
CA ALA A 288 -7.36 27.37 -17.38
C ALA A 288 -6.35 28.53 -17.49
N LEU A 289 -5.18 28.24 -18.05
CA LEU A 289 -4.11 29.23 -18.25
C LEU A 289 -4.52 30.24 -19.32
N LEU A 290 -4.39 31.52 -19.01
CA LEU A 290 -4.63 32.63 -19.95
C LEU A 290 -3.34 32.97 -20.67
N ARG A 291 -3.23 32.54 -21.93
CA ARG A 291 -2.12 32.93 -22.81
C ARG A 291 -2.50 34.19 -23.56
N THR A 292 -1.61 35.18 -23.56
CA THR A 292 -1.77 36.37 -24.39
C THR A 292 -0.95 36.18 -25.65
N ASP A 293 -1.61 36.06 -26.81
CA ASP A 293 -0.96 35.99 -28.11
C ASP A 293 -1.53 37.09 -29.02
N GLY A 294 -0.66 37.91 -29.62
CA GLY A 294 -1.08 39.03 -30.48
C GLY A 294 -2.02 40.07 -29.85
N GLY A 295 -2.11 40.14 -28.51
CA GLY A 295 -3.03 41.03 -27.79
C GLY A 295 -4.41 40.44 -27.51
N ALA A 296 -4.70 39.23 -27.99
CA ALA A 296 -5.90 38.47 -27.62
C ALA A 296 -5.56 37.49 -26.48
N ARG A 297 -6.43 37.41 -25.48
CA ARG A 297 -6.33 36.41 -24.40
C ARG A 297 -7.08 35.15 -24.80
N THR A 298 -6.40 34.02 -24.78
CA THR A 298 -6.97 32.70 -25.03
C THR A 298 -6.79 31.81 -23.81
N GLU A 299 -7.86 31.15 -23.37
CA GLU A 299 -7.82 30.15 -22.31
C GLU A 299 -7.35 28.80 -22.87
N VAL A 300 -6.36 28.20 -22.22
CA VAL A 300 -5.86 26.85 -22.51
C VAL A 300 -5.85 26.04 -21.22
N ARG A 301 -6.58 24.93 -21.20
CA ARG A 301 -6.53 23.96 -20.09
C ARG A 301 -5.18 23.24 -20.10
N VAL A 302 -4.44 23.34 -19.00
CA VAL A 302 -3.17 22.64 -18.79
C VAL A 302 -3.18 21.92 -17.43
N PRO A 303 -2.39 20.85 -17.24
CA PRO A 303 -2.18 20.26 -15.93
C PRO A 303 -1.63 21.30 -14.93
N ILE A 304 -2.03 21.21 -13.67
CA ILE A 304 -1.58 22.18 -12.64
C ILE A 304 -0.05 22.23 -12.49
N ASP A 305 0.64 21.11 -12.72
CA ASP A 305 2.10 21.00 -12.67
C ASP A 305 2.83 21.85 -13.72
N SER A 306 2.10 22.33 -14.74
CA SER A 306 2.63 23.21 -15.78
C SER A 306 2.50 24.69 -15.46
N LEU A 307 1.84 25.05 -14.35
CA LEU A 307 1.62 26.42 -13.92
C LEU A 307 2.88 27.00 -13.26
N ALA A 308 3.32 28.18 -13.69
CA ALA A 308 4.46 28.88 -13.13
C ALA A 308 4.03 30.12 -12.32
N VAL A 309 4.89 30.56 -11.39
CA VAL A 309 4.67 31.82 -10.66
C VAL A 309 4.64 32.98 -11.66
N GLY A 310 3.63 33.84 -11.54
CA GLY A 310 3.38 34.98 -12.42
C GLY A 310 2.39 34.69 -13.56
N ASP A 311 2.07 33.42 -13.81
CA ASP A 311 1.08 33.03 -14.81
C ASP A 311 -0.32 33.54 -14.45
N LEU A 312 -1.08 33.90 -15.48
CA LEU A 312 -2.47 34.29 -15.35
C LEU A 312 -3.36 33.09 -15.63
N PHE A 313 -4.31 32.81 -14.76
CA PHE A 313 -5.30 31.77 -14.98
C PHE A 313 -6.71 32.26 -14.66
N ALA A 314 -7.66 31.69 -15.39
CA ALA A 314 -9.07 31.91 -15.24
C ALA A 314 -9.65 30.95 -14.19
N VAL A 315 -10.55 31.47 -13.35
CA VAL A 315 -11.34 30.65 -12.41
C VAL A 315 -12.81 30.96 -12.63
N ARG A 316 -13.58 29.95 -13.09
CA ARG A 316 -15.01 30.09 -13.35
C ARG A 316 -15.83 29.86 -12.08
N PRO A 317 -17.11 30.30 -12.04
CA PRO A 317 -18.01 29.96 -10.95
C PRO A 317 -18.15 28.43 -10.81
N GLY A 318 -18.02 27.93 -9.60
CA GLY A 318 -17.97 26.50 -9.26
C GLY A 318 -16.61 25.82 -9.43
N GLU A 319 -15.62 26.50 -10.03
CA GLU A 319 -14.26 25.96 -10.15
C GLU A 319 -13.43 26.24 -8.90
N LYS A 320 -12.45 25.36 -8.67
CA LYS A 320 -11.47 25.53 -7.60
C LYS A 320 -10.39 26.50 -8.05
N VAL A 321 -9.94 27.34 -7.13
CA VAL A 321 -8.73 28.13 -7.32
C VAL A 321 -7.55 27.17 -7.37
N ALA A 322 -6.84 27.14 -8.50
CA ALA A 322 -5.79 26.15 -8.74
C ALA A 322 -4.62 26.30 -7.76
N THR A 323 -4.21 27.53 -7.47
CA THR A 323 -3.05 27.82 -6.65
C THR A 323 -3.17 29.17 -5.96
N ASP A 324 -2.26 29.47 -5.03
CA ASP A 324 -2.25 30.74 -4.32
C ASP A 324 -1.91 31.89 -5.26
N GLY A 325 -2.72 32.95 -5.21
CA GLY A 325 -2.57 34.06 -6.15
C GLY A 325 -3.19 35.36 -5.69
N VAL A 326 -3.07 36.36 -6.56
CA VAL A 326 -3.72 37.66 -6.41
C VAL A 326 -4.71 37.85 -7.56
N VAL A 327 -5.92 38.27 -7.25
CA VAL A 327 -6.94 38.58 -8.25
C VAL A 327 -6.51 39.83 -9.02
N LEU A 328 -6.43 39.75 -10.34
CA LEU A 328 -6.17 40.89 -11.21
C LEU A 328 -7.44 41.48 -11.79
N GLU A 329 -8.40 40.63 -12.15
CA GLU A 329 -9.65 41.06 -12.78
C GLU A 329 -10.83 40.23 -12.28
N GLY A 330 -12.01 40.86 -12.23
CA GLY A 330 -13.24 40.23 -11.76
C GLY A 330 -13.48 40.42 -10.27
N THR A 331 -14.73 40.17 -9.87
CA THR A 331 -15.18 40.17 -8.47
C THR A 331 -16.04 38.94 -8.25
N SER A 332 -15.83 38.23 -7.15
CA SER A 332 -16.58 37.01 -6.84
C SER A 332 -16.57 36.75 -5.33
N ALA A 333 -17.39 35.81 -4.88
CA ALA A 333 -17.28 35.25 -3.54
C ALA A 333 -16.54 33.91 -3.61
N VAL A 334 -15.57 33.71 -2.71
CA VAL A 334 -14.75 32.50 -2.61
C VAL A 334 -15.09 31.78 -1.30
N ASP A 335 -15.48 30.52 -1.43
CA ASP A 335 -15.70 29.63 -0.30
C ASP A 335 -14.36 29.13 0.24
N THR A 336 -14.06 29.56 1.47
CA THR A 336 -12.84 29.20 2.21
C THR A 336 -13.13 28.23 3.35
N ALA A 337 -14.38 27.74 3.50
CA ALA A 337 -14.82 26.94 4.65
C ALA A 337 -13.96 25.70 4.90
N LEU A 338 -13.40 25.10 3.84
CA LEU A 338 -12.53 23.94 3.93
C LEU A 338 -11.15 24.24 4.56
N LEU A 339 -10.68 25.47 4.47
CA LEU A 339 -9.38 25.91 5.02
C LEU A 339 -9.55 26.64 6.35
N THR A 340 -10.51 27.56 6.43
CA THR A 340 -10.70 28.44 7.58
C THR A 340 -11.74 27.92 8.58
N GLY A 341 -12.62 27.01 8.14
CA GLY A 341 -13.78 26.56 8.93
C GLY A 341 -14.94 27.56 8.98
N GLU A 342 -14.82 28.71 8.30
CA GLU A 342 -15.87 29.73 8.29
C GLU A 342 -16.93 29.41 7.21
N PRO A 343 -18.23 29.30 7.55
CA PRO A 343 -19.26 28.85 6.63
C PRO A 343 -19.72 29.91 5.62
N VAL A 344 -19.28 31.16 5.76
CA VAL A 344 -19.71 32.28 4.91
C VAL A 344 -18.63 32.54 3.85
N PRO A 345 -18.96 32.48 2.54
CA PRO A 345 -18.03 32.84 1.48
C PRO A 345 -17.50 34.28 1.63
N VAL A 346 -16.23 34.47 1.29
CA VAL A 346 -15.54 35.76 1.39
C VAL A 346 -15.56 36.46 0.03
N ASP A 347 -16.01 37.70 -0.01
CA ASP A 347 -15.97 38.52 -1.22
C ASP A 347 -14.52 38.94 -1.55
N VAL A 348 -14.12 38.75 -2.81
CA VAL A 348 -12.80 39.10 -3.33
C VAL A 348 -12.90 39.90 -4.62
N GLY A 349 -11.98 40.83 -4.80
CA GLY A 349 -11.84 41.64 -6.01
C GLY A 349 -10.37 41.92 -6.37
N PRO A 350 -10.12 42.79 -7.36
CA PRO A 350 -8.77 43.06 -7.84
C PRO A 350 -7.84 43.57 -6.73
N GLY A 351 -6.70 42.90 -6.56
CA GLY A 351 -5.72 43.17 -5.51
C GLY A 351 -5.81 42.23 -4.30
N ASP A 352 -6.92 41.52 -4.14
CA ASP A 352 -7.10 40.58 -3.02
C ASP A 352 -6.38 39.26 -3.28
N ARG A 353 -5.96 38.61 -2.18
CA ARG A 353 -5.31 37.30 -2.21
C ARG A 353 -6.34 36.18 -2.17
N VAL A 354 -6.11 35.15 -2.97
CA VAL A 354 -6.89 33.91 -2.98
C VAL A 354 -5.98 32.71 -2.73
N THR A 355 -6.51 31.72 -2.02
CA THR A 355 -5.77 30.50 -1.64
C THR A 355 -6.18 29.35 -2.53
N GLY A 356 -5.21 28.50 -2.90
CA GLY A 356 -5.47 27.26 -3.63
C GLY A 356 -6.47 26.36 -2.89
N ALA A 357 -7.14 25.48 -3.64
CA ALA A 357 -8.17 24.57 -3.15
C ALA A 357 -9.46 25.22 -2.60
N THR A 358 -9.55 26.55 -2.55
CA THR A 358 -10.81 27.27 -2.31
C THR A 358 -11.72 27.21 -3.53
N VAL A 359 -13.03 27.37 -3.33
CA VAL A 359 -14.03 27.26 -4.42
C VAL A 359 -14.56 28.63 -4.78
N ASN A 360 -14.43 29.02 -6.05
CA ASN A 360 -15.05 30.23 -6.56
C ASN A 360 -16.56 30.00 -6.73
N THR A 361 -17.43 30.88 -6.22
CA THR A 361 -18.88 30.58 -6.15
C THR A 361 -19.74 31.28 -7.21
N SER A 362 -19.43 32.52 -7.59
CA SER A 362 -20.40 33.38 -8.31
C SER A 362 -19.84 34.04 -9.58
N GLY A 363 -18.77 34.81 -9.46
CA GLY A 363 -18.16 35.59 -10.54
C GLY A 363 -17.00 34.89 -11.24
N TYR A 364 -16.60 35.42 -12.39
CA TYR A 364 -15.39 35.00 -13.09
C TYR A 364 -14.18 35.78 -12.56
N LEU A 365 -13.09 35.09 -12.26
CA LEU A 365 -11.86 35.69 -11.74
C LEU A 365 -10.68 35.42 -12.68
N VAL A 366 -9.82 36.43 -12.85
CA VAL A 366 -8.47 36.27 -13.40
C VAL A 366 -7.48 36.41 -12.26
N VAL A 367 -6.73 35.34 -11.99
CA VAL A 367 -5.80 35.26 -10.87
C VAL A 367 -4.38 35.14 -11.40
N GLN A 368 -3.46 35.90 -10.82
CA GLN A 368 -2.04 35.75 -11.04
C GLN A 368 -1.44 34.81 -9.98
N ALA A 369 -0.80 33.73 -10.42
CA ALA A 369 -0.16 32.77 -9.54
C ALA A 369 1.00 33.41 -8.78
N THR A 370 1.05 33.24 -7.46
CA THR A 370 2.11 33.75 -6.58
C THR A 370 2.96 32.66 -5.95
N ARG A 371 2.39 31.48 -5.70
CA ARG A 371 3.07 30.26 -5.25
C ARG A 371 2.47 29.08 -6.00
N VAL A 372 3.25 28.04 -6.29
CA VAL A 372 2.83 26.84 -7.04
C VAL A 372 3.47 25.58 -6.45
N GLY A 373 2.90 24.40 -6.70
CA GLY A 373 3.47 23.11 -6.28
C GLY A 373 3.56 22.97 -4.76
N GLU A 374 4.72 22.55 -4.25
CA GLU A 374 4.95 22.34 -2.80
C GLU A 374 4.98 23.63 -1.97
N GLU A 375 4.99 24.81 -2.61
CA GLU A 375 4.99 26.11 -1.93
C GLU A 375 3.58 26.67 -1.67
N THR A 376 2.51 25.97 -2.07
CA THR A 376 1.13 26.37 -1.75
C THR A 376 0.79 26.15 -0.28
N MET A 377 -0.06 27.00 0.28
CA MET A 377 -0.43 26.94 1.71
C MET A 377 -1.26 25.73 2.10
#